data_AF-A0A960JQJ0-F1
#
_entry.id   AF-A0A960JQJ0-F1
#
_cell.length_a   1.000
_cell.length_b   1.000
_cell.length_c   1.000
_cell.angle_alpha   90.00
_cell.angle_beta   90.00
_cell.angle_gamma   90.00
#
_symmetry.space_group_name_H-M   'P 1'
#
loop_
_entity.id
_entity.type
_entity.pdbx_description
1 polymer ?
#
loop_
_entity_poly.entity_id
_entity_poly.type
_entity_poly.pdbx_seq_one_letter_code
_entity_poly.pdbx_strand_id
1 'polypeptide(L)' 'LFSKIVPNTKKLGLLDSSDGWLRRRFEDLGVIEFEDWVDTSEEYANLDAFESEAKAATA' A
#
# COMPACT_ATOMS: atom_id res chain seq x y z
N LEU A 1 7.98 -3.92 -7.64
CA LEU A 1 8.13 -4.16 -6.18
C LEU A 1 7.93 -2.86 -5.40
N PHE A 2 8.77 -1.83 -5.60
CA PHE A 2 8.64 -0.55 -4.90
C PHE A 2 7.39 0.27 -5.27
N SER A 3 6.84 0.08 -6.47
CA SER A 3 5.56 0.64 -6.92
C SER A 3 4.34 0.30 -6.05
N LYS A 4 4.45 -0.69 -5.14
CA LYS A 4 3.42 -1.03 -4.15
C LYS A 4 3.86 -0.76 -2.71
N ILE A 5 5.14 -0.96 -2.40
CA ILE A 5 5.68 -0.75 -1.05
C ILE A 5 5.64 0.73 -0.66
N VAL A 6 6.18 1.62 -1.51
CA VAL A 6 6.29 3.05 -1.19
C VAL A 6 4.90 3.68 -0.94
N PRO A 7 3.89 3.53 -1.83
CA PRO A 7 2.59 4.14 -1.58
C PRO A 7 1.84 3.49 -0.40
N ASN A 8 2.02 2.19 -0.12
CA ASN A 8 1.45 1.55 1.08
C ASN A 8 2.08 2.09 2.38
N THR A 9 3.40 2.31 2.41
CA THR A 9 4.06 2.90 3.59
C THR A 9 3.62 4.33 3.84
N LYS A 10 3.32 5.11 2.79
CA LYS A 10 2.71 6.45 2.90
C LYS A 10 1.31 6.38 3.50
N LYS A 11 0.46 5.50 2.97
CA LYS A 11 -0.92 5.29 3.44
C LYS A 11 -1.00 4.87 4.91
N LEU A 12 -0.09 4.01 5.34
CA LEU A 12 0.00 3.56 6.73
C LEU A 12 0.64 4.61 7.66
N GLY A 13 1.06 5.76 7.14
CA GLY A 13 1.77 6.82 7.89
C GLY A 13 3.21 6.45 8.26
N LEU A 14 3.71 5.31 7.78
CA LEU A 14 5.05 4.79 8.10
C LEU A 14 6.15 5.55 7.35
N LEU A 15 5.84 6.15 6.20
CA LEU A 15 6.81 6.87 5.37
C LEU A 15 7.40 8.09 6.10
N ASP A 16 6.54 8.85 6.79
CA ASP A 16 6.91 10.08 7.50
C ASP A 16 7.05 9.87 9.02
N SER A 17 6.78 8.66 9.51
CA SER A 17 7.01 8.26 10.90
C SER A 17 8.50 8.21 11.24
N SER A 18 8.81 8.18 12.54
CA SER A 18 10.18 8.03 13.07
C SER A 18 11.16 9.02 12.43
N ASP A 19 10.78 10.31 12.42
CA ASP A 19 11.59 11.41 11.88
C ASP A 19 11.94 11.24 10.38
N GLY A 20 11.06 10.59 9.62
CA GLY A 20 11.22 10.42 8.17
C GLY A 20 12.37 9.48 7.76
N TRP A 21 12.82 8.60 8.65
CA TRP A 21 13.90 7.64 8.34
C TRP A 21 13.62 6.83 7.08
N LEU A 22 12.38 6.35 6.92
CA LEU A 22 11.99 5.51 5.78
C LEU A 22 11.95 6.31 4.47
N ARG A 23 11.44 7.55 4.51
CA ARG A 23 11.49 8.49 3.38
C ARG A 23 12.92 8.68 2.89
N ARG A 24 13.86 8.98 3.79
CA ARG A 24 15.28 9.15 3.46
C ARG A 24 15.86 7.94 2.74
N ARG A 25 15.50 6.72 3.18
CA ARG A 25 15.95 5.48 2.53
C ARG A 25 15.40 5.31 1.11
N PHE A 26 14.13 5.66 0.88
CA PHE A 26 13.55 5.59 -0.46
C PHE A 26 14.08 6.68 -1.39
N GLU A 27 14.42 7.86 -0.87
CA GLU A 27 15.14 8.90 -1.60
C GLU A 27 16.55 8.42 -2.01
N ASP A 28 17.33 7.88 -1.07
CA ASP A 28 18.68 7.34 -1.33
C ASP A 28 18.67 6.20 -2.37
N LEU A 29 17.61 5.38 -2.37
CA LEU A 29 17.41 4.30 -3.33
C LEU A 29 16.84 4.76 -4.68
N GLY A 30 16.43 6.03 -4.80
CA GLY A 30 15.82 6.57 -6.01
C GLY A 30 14.45 6.01 -6.33
N VAL A 31 13.72 5.50 -5.33
CA VAL A 31 12.39 4.89 -5.51
C VAL A 31 11.26 5.71 -4.89
N ILE A 32 11.55 6.88 -4.32
CA ILE A 32 10.55 7.75 -3.70
C ILE A 32 9.49 8.25 -4.71
N GLU A 33 9.80 8.25 -6.01
CA GLU A 33 8.87 8.61 -7.10
C GLU A 33 7.58 7.76 -7.12
N PHE A 34 7.60 6.58 -6.49
CA PHE A 34 6.44 5.71 -6.38
C PHE A 34 5.45 6.15 -5.28
N GLU A 35 5.73 7.21 -4.50
CA GLU A 35 4.92 7.55 -3.33
C GLU A 35 3.47 7.95 -3.64
N ASP A 36 3.21 8.44 -4.85
CA ASP A 36 1.86 8.82 -5.33
C ASP A 36 1.28 7.81 -6.33
N TRP A 37 1.92 6.65 -6.49
CA TRP A 37 1.39 5.59 -7.36
C TRP A 37 0.22 4.87 -6.69
N VAL A 38 -0.58 4.19 -7.52
CA VAL A 38 -1.71 3.39 -7.06
C VAL A 38 -1.23 2.31 -6.08
N ASP A 39 -1.62 2.48 -4.81
CA ASP A 39 -1.39 1.55 -3.71
C ASP A 39 -2.15 0.21 -3.91
N THR A 40 -2.16 -0.70 -2.93
CA THR A 40 -2.94 -1.97 -3.03
C THR A 40 -4.31 -1.88 -2.35
N SER A 41 -4.78 -0.70 -1.99
CA SER A 41 -5.99 -0.57 -1.17
C SER A 41 -7.28 -0.95 -1.89
N GLU A 42 -7.32 -0.83 -3.22
CA GLU A 42 -8.42 -1.36 -4.04
C GLU A 42 -8.40 -2.90 -4.10
N GLU A 43 -7.25 -3.55 -3.89
CA GLU A 43 -7.18 -5.02 -3.85
C GLU A 43 -7.86 -5.59 -2.59
N TYR A 44 -7.83 -4.87 -1.46
CA TYR A 44 -8.52 -5.28 -0.23
C TYR A 44 -10.04 -5.15 -0.34
N ALA A 45 -10.55 -4.07 -0.94
CA ALA A 45 -11.99 -3.91 -1.19
C ALA A 45 -12.54 -5.03 -2.10
N ASN A 46 -11.74 -5.46 -3.07
CA ASN A 46 -12.09 -6.58 -3.94
C ASN A 46 -12.04 -7.92 -3.19
N LEU A 47 -11.04 -8.15 -2.35
CA LEU A 47 -10.94 -9.38 -1.54
C LEU A 47 -12.13 -9.54 -0.57
N ASP A 48 -12.53 -8.45 0.11
CA ASP A 48 -13.71 -8.45 1.00
C ASP A 48 -15.00 -8.71 0.21
N ALA A 49 -15.13 -8.12 -0.99
CA ALA A 49 -16.26 -8.37 -1.87
C ALA A 49 -16.32 -9.83 -2.34
N PHE A 50 -15.18 -10.42 -2.75
CA PHE A 50 -15.09 -11.83 -3.12
C PHE A 50 -15.41 -12.78 -1.96
N GLU A 51 -14.94 -12.49 -0.74
CA GLU A 51 -15.31 -13.29 0.45
C GLU A 51 -16.80 -13.20 0.75
N SER A 52 -17.41 -12.02 0.61
CA SER A 52 -18.83 -11.82 0.84
C SER A 52 -19.69 -12.58 -0.19
N GLU A 53 -19.29 -12.57 -1.46
CA GLU A 53 -19.98 -13.25 -2.55
C GLU A 53 -19.79 -14.78 -2.45
N ALA A 54 -18.60 -15.24 -2.08
CA ALA A 54 -18.32 -16.66 -1.82
C ALA A 54 -19.17 -17.21 -0.66
N LYS A 55 -19.32 -16.45 0.44
CA LYS A 55 -20.23 -16.82 1.54
C LYS A 55 -21.68 -16.88 1.09
N ALA A 56 -22.14 -15.88 0.33
CA ALA A 56 -23.52 -15.83 -0.17
C ALA A 56 -23.86 -16.95 -1.15
N ALA A 57 -22.89 -17.41 -1.96
CA ALA A 57 -23.08 -18.52 -2.91
C ALA A 57 -23.12 -19.90 -2.25
N THR A 58 -22.67 -20.02 -1.00
CA THR A 58 -22.62 -21.30 -0.24
C THR A 58 -23.70 -21.43 0.84
N ALA A 59 -24.58 -20.44 0.99
CA ALA A 59 -25.71 -20.42 1.94
C ALA A 59 -27.04 -20.76 1.24
#